data_AF-A0A2T2TI49-F1
#
_entry.id   AF-A0A2T2TI49-F1
#
_cell.length_a   1.000
_cell.length_b   1.000
_cell.length_c   1.000
_cell.angle_alpha   90.00
_cell.angle_beta   90.00
_cell.angle_gamma   90.00
#
_symmetry.space_group_name_H-M   'P 1'
#
loop_
_entity.id
_entity.type
_entity.pdbx_description
1 polymer ?
#
loop_
_entity_poly.entity_id
_entity_poly.type
_entity_poly.pdbx_seq_one_letter_code
_entity_poly.pdbx_strand_id
1 'polypeptide(L)'
;MSSDDRIKAQLMTARDLERTLDRMAQQILEHIDPDGTSPAADRFALIGMQTRGVHLARRLQHRIQEQTGLDLPLGLLDVTMYRDDVRLRLEQPQIQATRIPFGVTDRHLVLVDDVVFTGRTGRAALDA
;
A
#
# COMPACT_ATOMS: atom_id res chain seq x y z
N MET A 1 -1.82 -29.56 14.49
CA MET A 1 -2.49 -28.67 13.51
C MET A 1 -3.98 -28.84 13.72
N SER A 2 -4.57 -28.01 14.58
CA SER A 2 -5.96 -28.12 15.01
C SER A 2 -6.75 -26.93 14.51
N SER A 3 -7.96 -27.22 14.04
CA SER A 3 -9.13 -26.32 13.95
C SER A 3 -9.23 -25.40 12.72
N ASP A 4 -9.83 -25.95 11.67
CA ASP A 4 -10.97 -25.37 10.95
C ASP A 4 -10.77 -23.96 10.32
N ASP A 5 -9.88 -23.87 9.34
CA ASP A 5 -9.81 -22.73 8.42
C ASP A 5 -10.97 -22.82 7.40
N ARG A 6 -12.20 -22.82 7.91
CA ARG A 6 -13.41 -22.97 7.10
C ARG A 6 -13.75 -21.62 6.50
N ILE A 7 -13.50 -21.46 5.20
CA ILE A 7 -13.87 -20.27 4.43
C ILE A 7 -15.36 -19.96 4.68
N LYS A 8 -15.64 -18.90 5.45
CA LYS A 8 -17.01 -18.47 5.78
C LYS A 8 -17.75 -17.94 4.55
N ALA A 9 -17.05 -17.13 3.77
CA ALA A 9 -17.52 -16.58 2.51
C ALA A 9 -16.31 -16.06 1.72
N GLN A 10 -16.34 -16.18 0.40
CA GLN A 10 -15.38 -15.53 -0.48
C GLN A 10 -15.88 -14.12 -0.81
N LEU A 11 -15.18 -13.08 -0.34
CA LEU A 11 -15.60 -11.68 -0.54
C LEU A 11 -15.16 -11.12 -1.89
N MET A 12 -14.00 -11.55 -2.39
CA MET A 12 -13.45 -11.13 -3.68
C MET A 12 -12.85 -12.33 -4.40
N THR A 13 -13.18 -12.47 -5.68
CA THR A 13 -12.47 -13.39 -6.57
C THR A 13 -11.15 -12.77 -7.07
N ALA A 14 -10.29 -13.58 -7.68
CA ALA A 14 -9.09 -13.06 -8.33
C ALA A 14 -9.43 -11.99 -9.39
N ARG A 15 -10.51 -12.21 -10.16
CA ARG A 15 -10.98 -11.27 -11.17
C ARG A 15 -11.50 -9.96 -10.57
N ASP A 16 -12.12 -10.01 -9.40
CA ASP A 16 -12.57 -8.81 -8.69
C ASP A 16 -11.39 -7.99 -8.17
N LEU A 17 -10.34 -8.68 -7.68
CA LEU A 17 -9.10 -8.04 -7.26
C LEU A 17 -8.39 -7.37 -8.43
N GLU A 18 -8.26 -8.05 -9.57
CA GLU A 18 -7.65 -7.49 -10.78
C GLU A 18 -8.36 -6.21 -11.24
N ARG A 19 -9.69 -6.26 -11.39
CA ARG A 19 -10.50 -5.08 -11.76
C ARG A 19 -10.37 -3.94 -10.74
N THR A 20 -10.29 -4.29 -9.46
CA THR A 20 -10.13 -3.29 -8.39
C THR A 20 -8.78 -2.60 -8.48
N LEU A 21 -7.71 -3.36 -8.72
CA LEU A 21 -6.36 -2.82 -8.90
C LEU A 21 -6.26 -1.96 -10.17
N ASP A 22 -6.89 -2.36 -11.27
CA ASP A 22 -6.95 -1.55 -12.50
C ASP A 22 -7.64 -0.21 -12.25
N ARG A 23 -8.77 -0.21 -11.56
CA ARG A 23 -9.47 1.02 -11.19
C ARG A 23 -8.64 1.90 -10.26
N MET A 24 -7.97 1.32 -9.26
CA MET A 24 -7.11 2.08 -8.35
C MET A 24 -5.91 2.68 -9.08
N ALA A 25 -5.29 1.95 -10.00
CA ALA A 25 -4.21 2.46 -10.83
C ALA A 25 -4.67 3.67 -11.66
N GLN A 26 -5.83 3.57 -12.30
CA GLN A 26 -6.41 4.68 -13.06
C GLN A 26 -6.68 5.91 -12.18
N GLN A 27 -7.23 5.71 -10.97
CA GLN A 27 -7.48 6.79 -10.02
C GLN A 27 -6.18 7.47 -9.56
N ILE A 28 -5.11 6.70 -9.34
CA ILE A 28 -3.79 7.24 -9.02
C ILE A 28 -3.26 8.06 -10.20
N LEU A 29 -3.38 7.56 -11.43
CA LEU A 29 -2.96 8.24 -12.65
C LEU A 29 -3.70 9.58 -12.85
N GLU A 30 -5.01 9.62 -12.59
CA GLU A 30 -5.80 10.86 -12.64
C GLU A 30 -5.30 11.94 -11.66
N HIS A 31 -4.64 11.55 -10.56
CA HIS A 31 -4.00 12.52 -9.65
C HIS A 31 -2.60 12.93 -10.12
N ILE A 32 -1.89 12.06 -10.83
CA ILE A 32 -0.54 12.32 -11.34
C ILE A 32 -0.59 13.21 -12.59
N ASP A 33 -1.56 12.97 -13.47
CA ASP A 33 -1.74 13.69 -14.73
C ASP A 33 -3.23 14.02 -14.94
N PRO A 34 -3.79 14.99 -14.17
CA PRO A 34 -5.22 15.29 -14.19
C PRO A 34 -5.74 15.78 -15.54
N ASP A 35 -4.88 16.42 -16.34
CA ASP A 35 -5.22 16.97 -17.66
C ASP A 35 -4.66 16.13 -18.82
N GLY A 36 -4.02 15.00 -18.55
CA GLY A 36 -3.48 14.08 -19.56
C GLY A 36 -2.37 14.66 -20.45
N THR A 37 -1.65 15.67 -19.96
CA THR A 37 -0.70 16.48 -20.76
C THR A 37 0.67 16.62 -20.12
N SER A 38 0.80 16.53 -18.80
CA SER A 38 2.10 16.65 -18.12
C SER A 38 2.08 15.89 -16.80
N PRO A 39 2.48 14.60 -16.80
CA PRO A 39 2.51 13.81 -15.59
C PRO A 39 3.49 14.38 -14.56
N ALA A 40 3.01 14.68 -13.36
CA ALA A 40 3.84 15.09 -12.22
C ALA A 40 4.50 13.90 -11.51
N ALA A 41 4.91 12.87 -12.25
CA ALA A 41 5.32 11.56 -11.73
C ALA A 41 6.43 11.64 -10.66
N ASP A 42 7.38 12.56 -10.82
CA ASP A 42 8.49 12.77 -9.89
C ASP A 42 8.05 13.22 -8.48
N ARG A 43 6.82 13.73 -8.37
CA ARG A 43 6.22 14.15 -7.11
C ARG A 43 5.42 13.05 -6.43
N PHE A 44 5.23 11.88 -7.05
CA PHE A 44 4.43 10.80 -6.49
C PHE A 44 5.29 9.60 -6.14
N ALA A 45 4.90 8.88 -5.09
CA ALA A 45 5.50 7.60 -4.74
C ALA A 45 4.48 6.69 -4.05
N LEU A 46 4.67 5.38 -4.19
CA LEU A 46 3.87 4.37 -3.52
C LEU A 46 4.59 3.92 -2.24
N ILE A 47 3.83 3.71 -1.17
CA ILE A 47 4.33 3.14 0.09
C ILE A 47 3.47 1.93 0.43
N GLY A 48 4.05 0.73 0.33
CA GLY A 48 3.39 -0.51 0.71
C GLY A 48 3.50 -0.75 2.21
N MET A 49 2.35 -0.92 2.86
CA MET A 49 2.28 -1.30 4.27
C MET A 49 2.63 -2.78 4.43
N GLN A 50 3.60 -3.09 5.29
CA GLN A 50 3.97 -4.46 5.59
C GLN A 50 2.81 -5.17 6.31
N THR A 51 2.46 -6.42 5.98
CA THR A 51 3.08 -7.30 4.97
C THR A 51 2.38 -7.25 3.62
N ARG A 52 1.05 -7.43 3.60
CA ARG A 52 0.30 -7.68 2.36
C ARG A 52 0.08 -6.42 1.51
N GLY A 53 0.06 -5.24 2.12
CA GLY A 53 0.01 -3.95 1.40
C GLY A 53 1.19 -3.78 0.44
N VAL A 54 2.38 -4.30 0.77
CA VAL A 54 3.55 -4.34 -0.12
C VAL A 54 3.26 -5.07 -1.43
N HIS A 55 2.59 -6.22 -1.38
CA HIS A 55 2.28 -6.98 -2.58
C HIS A 55 1.29 -6.24 -3.48
N LEU A 56 0.31 -5.55 -2.89
CA LEU A 56 -0.63 -4.71 -3.63
C LEU A 56 0.06 -3.49 -4.23
N ALA A 57 0.96 -2.83 -3.49
CA ALA A 57 1.72 -1.68 -3.96
C ALA A 57 2.59 -2.03 -5.18
N ARG A 58 3.26 -3.19 -5.16
CA ARG A 58 4.03 -3.69 -6.32
C ARG A 58 3.13 -3.94 -7.53
N ARG A 59 1.94 -4.50 -7.34
CA ARG A 59 0.99 -4.73 -8.43
C ARG A 59 0.48 -3.42 -9.01
N LEU A 60 0.22 -2.41 -8.18
CA LEU A 60 -0.16 -1.07 -8.63
C LEU A 60 0.97 -0.39 -9.41
N GLN A 61 2.21 -0.41 -8.88
CA GLN A 61 3.39 0.13 -9.56
C GLN A 61 3.52 -0.48 -10.96
N HIS A 62 3.45 -1.81 -11.06
CA HIS A 62 3.58 -2.50 -12.33
C HIS A 62 2.47 -2.14 -13.31
N ARG A 63 1.20 -2.12 -12.88
CA ARG A 63 0.07 -1.72 -13.74
C ARG A 63 0.21 -0.30 -14.26
N ILE A 64 0.61 0.64 -13.40
CA ILE A 64 0.86 2.04 -13.77
C ILE A 64 1.98 2.12 -14.82
N GLN A 65 3.07 1.38 -14.60
CA GLN A 65 4.19 1.31 -15.53
C GLN A 65 3.78 0.71 -16.88
N GLU A 66 2.99 -0.36 -16.90
CA GLU A 66 2.50 -0.98 -18.13
C GLU A 66 1.57 -0.05 -18.93
N GLN A 67 0.72 0.71 -18.23
CA GLN A 67 -0.26 1.60 -18.86
C GLN A 67 0.36 2.89 -19.40
N THR A 68 1.40 3.41 -18.75
CA THR A 68 1.90 4.77 -18.99
C THR A 68 3.40 4.88 -19.22
N GLY A 69 4.16 3.83 -18.92
CA GLY A 69 5.63 3.85 -18.88
C GLY A 69 6.21 4.51 -17.63
N LEU A 70 5.38 5.06 -16.73
CA LEU A 70 5.83 5.72 -15.51
C LEU A 70 6.26 4.68 -14.46
N ASP A 71 7.52 4.75 -14.02
CA ASP A 71 8.02 3.95 -12.90
C ASP A 71 7.99 4.77 -11.61
N LEU A 72 6.90 4.62 -10.85
CA LEU A 72 6.75 5.33 -9.58
C LEU A 72 7.66 4.71 -8.50
N PRO A 73 8.40 5.53 -7.73
CA PRO A 73 9.19 5.03 -6.60
C PRO A 73 8.31 4.23 -5.61
N LEU A 74 8.82 3.08 -5.16
CA LEU A 74 8.13 2.21 -4.21
C LEU A 74 8.91 2.05 -2.90
N GLY A 75 8.28 2.44 -1.79
CA GLY A 75 8.76 2.23 -0.44
C GLY A 75 8.00 1.13 0.29
N LEU A 76 8.62 0.62 1.34
CA LEU A 76 8.12 -0.44 2.22
C LEU A 76 8.08 0.12 3.63
N LEU A 77 6.93 0.07 4.30
CA LEU A 77 6.77 0.64 5.62
C LEU A 77 6.24 -0.41 6.60
N ASP A 78 7.04 -0.72 7.62
CA ASP A 78 6.56 -1.43 8.80
C ASP A 78 6.23 -0.42 9.91
N VAL A 79 4.94 -0.34 10.25
CA VAL A 79 4.44 0.55 11.30
C VAL A 79 4.25 -0.15 12.64
N THR A 80 4.65 -1.41 12.73
CA THR A 80 4.44 -2.24 13.91
C THR A 80 4.93 -1.58 15.19
N MET A 81 6.04 -0.84 15.17
CA MET A 81 6.58 -0.14 16.35
C MET A 81 5.91 1.22 16.65
N TYR A 82 5.22 1.81 15.67
CA TYR A 82 4.58 3.12 15.77
C TYR A 82 3.14 3.05 16.28
N ARG A 83 2.59 1.84 16.41
CA ARG A 83 1.24 1.68 16.93
C ARG A 83 1.23 1.90 18.45
N ASP A 84 0.23 2.64 18.91
CA ASP A 84 0.00 2.98 20.32
C ASP A 84 -0.37 1.76 21.18
N ASP A 85 -0.87 0.69 20.55
CA ASP A 85 -1.33 -0.54 21.19
C ASP A 85 -0.27 -1.64 21.32
N VAL A 86 0.97 -1.41 20.88
CA VAL A 86 2.04 -2.44 20.85
C VAL A 86 2.38 -2.96 22.23
N ARG A 87 2.39 -2.08 23.23
CA ARG A 87 2.72 -2.43 24.62
C ARG A 87 1.64 -3.27 25.30
N LEU A 88 0.44 -3.36 24.72
CA LEU A 88 -0.69 -4.10 25.27
C LEU A 88 -0.76 -5.54 24.74
N ARG A 89 0.10 -5.92 23.78
CA ARG A 89 0.13 -7.27 23.19
C ARG A 89 1.00 -8.21 24.02
N LEU A 90 0.50 -9.42 24.26
CA LEU A 90 1.20 -10.49 25.00
C LEU A 90 2.32 -11.15 24.18
N GLU A 91 2.25 -11.07 22.85
CA GLU A 91 3.24 -11.62 21.92
C GLU A 91 4.18 -10.53 21.40
N GLN A 92 5.47 -10.86 21.27
CA GLN A 92 6.44 -9.93 20.69
C GLN A 92 6.11 -9.66 19.21
N PRO A 93 6.02 -8.39 18.80
CA PRO A 93 5.77 -8.06 17.40
C PRO A 93 6.91 -8.54 16.51
N GLN A 94 6.58 -9.20 15.38
CA GLN A 94 7.54 -9.45 14.32
C GLN A 94 7.79 -8.16 13.55
N ILE A 95 8.97 -7.57 13.75
CA ILE A 95 9.41 -6.36 13.04
C ILE A 95 9.97 -6.77 11.68
N GLN A 96 9.52 -6.08 10.65
CA GLN A 96 10.03 -6.16 9.29
C GLN A 96 10.74 -4.87 8.92
N ALA A 97 11.63 -4.95 7.92
CA ALA A 97 12.43 -3.79 7.54
C ALA A 97 11.57 -2.72 6.84
N THR A 98 11.58 -1.50 7.37
CA THR A 98 11.19 -0.30 6.61
C THR A 98 12.29 0.03 5.61
N ARG A 99 11.93 0.27 4.35
CA ARG A 99 12.87 0.64 3.28
C ARG A 99 12.20 1.61 2.32
N ILE A 100 12.59 2.88 2.40
CA ILE A 100 12.12 3.94 1.50
C ILE A 100 13.37 4.50 0.79
N PRO A 101 13.71 4.00 -0.42
CA PRO A 101 14.97 4.32 -1.09
C PRO A 101 14.95 5.66 -1.83
N PHE A 102 14.14 6.62 -1.36
CA PHE A 102 13.94 7.93 -1.96
C PHE A 102 13.58 8.98 -0.91
N GLY A 103 13.77 10.26 -1.23
CA GLY A 103 13.32 11.36 -0.38
C GLY A 103 11.80 11.51 -0.40
N VAL A 104 11.19 11.72 0.77
CA VAL A 104 9.73 11.84 0.92
C VAL A 104 9.24 13.29 0.94
N THR A 105 10.12 14.25 1.20
CA THR A 105 9.79 15.68 1.29
C THR A 105 9.19 16.20 -0.01
N ASP A 106 8.13 17.00 0.10
CA ASP A 106 7.40 17.61 -1.02
C ASP A 106 6.81 16.63 -2.05
N ARG A 107 6.65 15.36 -1.66
CA ARG A 107 6.01 14.31 -2.46
C ARG A 107 4.61 13.96 -1.95
N HIS A 108 3.75 13.60 -2.89
CA HIS A 108 2.48 12.95 -2.66
C HIS A 108 2.72 11.43 -2.49
N LEU A 109 2.54 10.93 -1.27
CA LEU A 109 2.71 9.53 -0.96
C LEU A 109 1.36 8.81 -0.98
N VAL A 110 1.28 7.71 -1.73
CA VAL A 110 0.11 6.82 -1.72
C VAL A 110 0.41 5.64 -0.80
N LEU A 111 -0.22 5.64 0.37
CA LEU A 111 -0.17 4.51 1.30
C LEU A 111 -1.06 3.38 0.80
N VAL A 112 -0.52 2.16 0.72
CA VAL A 112 -1.22 0.98 0.20
C VAL A 112 -1.28 -0.08 1.29
N ASP A 113 -2.50 -0.39 1.73
CA ASP A 113 -2.79 -1.43 2.72
C ASP A 113 -3.81 -2.43 2.14
N ASP A 114 -3.83 -3.65 2.68
CA ASP A 114 -4.75 -4.70 2.21
C ASP A 114 -6.18 -4.49 2.75
N VAL A 115 -6.30 -4.03 4.00
CA VAL A 115 -7.57 -3.74 4.65
C VAL A 115 -7.45 -2.52 5.54
N VAL A 116 -8.16 -1.45 5.19
CA VAL A 116 -8.40 -0.35 6.13
C VAL A 116 -9.51 -0.75 7.08
N PHE A 117 -9.18 -0.86 8.38
CA PHE A 117 -10.15 -1.23 9.42
C PHE A 117 -10.35 -0.08 10.43
N THR A 118 -9.70 -0.14 11.59
CA THR A 118 -9.83 0.90 12.64
C THR A 118 -9.07 2.18 12.34
N GLY A 119 -8.31 2.23 11.24
CA GLY A 119 -7.46 3.36 10.88
C GLY A 119 -6.13 3.46 11.65
N ARG A 120 -5.90 2.63 12.68
CA ARG A 120 -4.67 2.66 13.50
C ARG A 120 -3.39 2.45 12.69
N THR A 121 -3.42 1.52 11.73
CA THR A 121 -2.31 1.28 10.80
C THR A 121 -1.99 2.54 9.99
N GLY A 122 -3.03 3.20 9.46
CA GLY A 122 -2.87 4.46 8.73
C GLY A 122 -2.32 5.59 9.60
N ARG A 123 -2.81 5.73 10.84
CA ARG A 123 -2.27 6.72 11.78
C ARG A 123 -0.80 6.49 12.07
N ALA A 124 -0.42 5.25 12.37
CA ALA A 124 0.97 4.87 12.61
C ALA A 124 1.86 5.08 11.37
N ALA A 125 1.31 4.93 10.17
CA ALA A 125 2.02 5.24 8.93
C ALA A 125 2.29 6.73 8.73
N LEU A 126 1.38 7.58 9.21
CA LEU A 126 1.55 9.04 9.16
C LEU A 126 2.52 9.55 10.23
N ASP A 127 2.73 8.80 11.31
CA ASP A 127 3.68 9.14 12.37
C ASP A 127 5.11 8.64 12.11
N ALA A 128 5.27 7.66 11.22
CA ALA A 128 6.54 7.03 10.87
C ALA A 128 7.35 7.87 9.86
#